data_AF-A0A7J8TJL6-F1
#
_entry.id   AF-A0A7J8TJL6-F1
#
_cell.length_a   1.000
_cell.length_b   1.000
_cell.length_c   1.000
_cell.angle_alpha   90.00
_cell.angle_beta   90.00
_cell.angle_gamma   90.00
#
_symmetry.space_group_name_H-M   'P 1'
#
loop_
_entity.id
_entity.type
_entity.pdbx_description
1 polymer ?
#
loop_
_entity_poly.entity_id
_entity_poly.type
_entity_poly.pdbx_seq_one_letter_code
_entity_poly.pdbx_strand_id
1 'polypeptide(L)' 'MVDKVILESETYSKNENEKEIWRCIHVGLLCVQECAKDRPTMPTVVSMLNCEISDLNTPKQPAFTEAPLMSHD' A
#
# COMPACT_ATOMS: atom_id res chain seq x y z
N MET A 1 -9.55 -32.06 20.59
CA MET A 1 -9.84 -30.62 20.51
C MET A 1 -8.59 -30.00 19.93
N VAL A 2 -8.63 -29.53 18.68
CA VAL A 2 -7.51 -28.72 18.16
C VAL A 2 -7.49 -27.44 18.97
N ASP A 3 -6.36 -27.09 19.57
CA ASP A 3 -6.28 -26.02 20.55
C ASP A 3 -6.76 -24.69 19.96
N LYS A 4 -7.81 -24.11 20.55
CA LYS A 4 -8.35 -22.79 20.19
C LYS A 4 -7.26 -21.70 20.17
N VAL A 5 -6.24 -21.86 21.02
CA VAL A 5 -5.09 -20.96 21.13
C VAL A 5 -4.26 -20.95 19.84
N ILE A 6 -4.08 -22.11 19.18
CA ILE A 6 -3.37 -22.20 17.90
C ILE A 6 -4.15 -21.41 16.84
N LEU A 7 -5.47 -21.64 16.75
CA LEU A 7 -6.36 -20.94 15.82
C LEU A 7 -6.41 -19.42 16.05
N GLU A 8 -6.41 -18.95 17.29
CA GLU A 8 -6.34 -17.51 17.62
C GLU A 8 -4.98 -16.91 17.24
N SER A 9 -3.87 -17.62 17.45
CA SER A 9 -2.53 -17.18 17.05
C SER A 9 -2.36 -17.12 15.52
N GLU A 10 -2.90 -18.11 14.79
CA GLU A 10 -2.91 -18.13 13.33
C GLU A 10 -3.80 -17.01 12.76
N THR A 11 -4.95 -16.74 13.39
CA THR A 11 -5.85 -15.65 12.99
C THR A 11 -5.19 -14.28 13.24
N TYR A 12 -4.51 -14.10 14.37
CA TYR A 12 -3.78 -12.87 14.67
C TYR A 12 -2.62 -12.64 13.69
N SER A 13 -1.82 -13.68 13.43
CA SER A 13 -0.74 -13.65 12.44
C SER A 13 -1.26 -13.35 11.03
N LYS A 14 -2.40 -13.93 10.65
CA LYS A 14 -3.06 -13.62 9.37
C LYS A 14 -3.45 -12.14 9.28
N ASN A 15 -4.02 -11.56 10.33
CA ASN A 15 -4.40 -10.14 10.35
C ASN A 15 -3.19 -9.20 10.31
N GLU A 16 -2.05 -9.57 10.91
CA GLU A 16 -0.79 -8.83 10.76
C GLU A 16 -0.28 -8.88 9.31
N ASN A 17 -0.23 -10.07 8.72
CA ASN A 17 0.19 -10.24 7.33
C ASN A 17 -0.70 -9.43 6.38
N GLU A 18 -2.01 -9.41 6.60
CA GLU A 18 -2.94 -8.59 5.81
C GLU A 18 -2.60 -7.09 5.89
N LYS A 19 -2.30 -6.57 7.09
CA LYS A 19 -1.87 -5.18 7.26
C LYS A 19 -0.55 -4.90 6.54
N GLU A 20 0.42 -5.79 6.65
CA GLU A 20 1.71 -5.65 5.96
C GLU A 20 1.54 -5.70 4.43
N ILE A 21 0.69 -6.57 3.90
CA ILE A 21 0.37 -6.67 2.48
C ILE A 21 -0.28 -5.36 2.00
N TRP A 22 -1.31 -4.88 2.70
CA TRP A 22 -1.98 -3.62 2.35
C TRP A 22 -1.01 -2.43 2.39
N ARG A 23 -0.12 -2.42 3.38
CA ARG A 23 0.94 -1.41 3.51
C ARG A 23 1.92 -1.47 2.35
N CYS A 24 2.39 -2.66 1.97
CA CYS A 24 3.27 -2.84 0.82
C CYS A 24 2.62 -2.37 -0.48
N ILE A 25 1.35 -2.71 -0.70
CA ILE A 25 0.58 -2.24 -1.86
C ILE A 25 0.52 -0.71 -1.88
N HIS A 26 0.14 -0.10 -0.75
CA HIS A 26 0.01 1.35 -0.63
C HIS A 26 1.33 2.08 -0.88
N VAL A 27 2.43 1.60 -0.29
CA VAL A 27 3.78 2.15 -0.52
C VAL A 27 4.20 1.95 -1.98
N GLY A 28 3.93 0.78 -2.56
CA GLY A 28 4.18 0.50 -3.98
C GLY A 28 3.48 1.49 -4.91
N LEU A 29 2.22 1.82 -4.61
CA LEU A 29 1.44 2.82 -5.36
C LEU A 29 2.02 4.25 -5.22
N LEU A 30 2.59 4.61 -4.06
CA LEU A 30 3.28 5.88 -3.87
C LEU A 30 4.61 5.95 -4.65
N CYS A 31 5.32 4.83 -4.81
CA CYS A 31 6.58 4.78 -5.55
C CYS A 31 6.42 5.01 -7.06
N VAL A 32 5.24 4.70 -7.61
CA VAL A 32 4.97 4.78 -9.06
C VAL A 32 4.09 5.97 -9.46
N GLN A 33 4.02 7.00 -8.61
CA GLN A 33 3.29 8.23 -8.92
C GLN A 33 3.82 8.84 -10.23
N GLU A 34 2.91 9.36 -11.04
CA GLU A 34 3.22 9.96 -12.36
C GLU A 34 4.25 11.08 -12.21
N CYS A 35 3.95 12.03 -11.33
CA CYS A 35 4.83 13.13 -10.98
C CYS A 35 5.96 12.66 -10.06
N ALA A 36 7.22 12.79 -10.49
CA ALA A 36 8.39 12.35 -9.74
C ALA A 36 8.50 12.99 -8.33
N LYS A 37 8.03 14.23 -8.18
CA LYS A 37 8.00 14.95 -6.89
C LYS A 37 7.06 14.35 -5.85
N ASP A 38 6.08 13.54 -6.28
CA ASP A 38 5.13 12.89 -5.38
C ASP A 38 5.61 11.51 -4.91
N ARG A 39 6.73 11.02 -5.45
CA ARG A 39 7.33 9.74 -5.06
C ARG A 39 8.10 9.91 -3.74
N PRO A 40 7.97 8.97 -2.79
CA PRO A 40 8.77 8.99 -1.58
C PRO A 40 10.24 8.75 -1.88
N THR A 41 11.12 9.29 -1.04
CA THR A 41 12.55 8.94 -1.09
C THR A 41 12.78 7.52 -0.57
N MET A 42 13.87 6.86 -0.98
CA MET A 42 14.16 5.49 -0.49
C MET A 42 14.22 5.37 1.04
N PRO A 43 14.84 6.30 1.81
CA PRO A 43 14.75 6.27 3.27
C PRO A 43 13.30 6.35 3.78
N THR A 44 12.47 7.22 3.18
CA THR A 44 11.06 7.31 3.51
C THR A 44 10.33 5.99 3.26
N VAL A 45 10.61 5.32 2.13
CA VAL A 45 10.03 3.99 1.82
C VAL A 45 10.39 2.96 2.89
N VAL A 46 11.64 2.93 3.35
CA VAL A 46 12.06 2.00 4.42
C VAL A 46 11.33 2.31 5.73
N SER A 47 11.28 3.57 6.16
CA SER A 47 10.52 3.96 7.36
C SER A 47 9.02 3.68 7.23
N MET A 48 8.46 3.83 6.02
CA MET A 48 7.09 3.41 5.74
C MET A 48 6.96 1.89 5.89
N LEU A 49 7.82 1.06 5.33
CA LEU A 49 7.70 -0.40 5.45
C LEU A 49 7.90 -0.90 6.89
N ASN A 50 8.78 -0.26 7.67
CA ASN A 50 9.04 -0.58 9.08
C ASN A 50 7.94 -0.13 10.06
N CYS A 51 6.81 0.39 9.58
CA CYS A 51 5.74 0.95 10.41
C CYS A 51 6.10 2.21 11.23
N GLU A 52 7.27 2.81 11.03
CA GLU A 52 7.70 4.06 11.69
C GLU A 52 6.82 5.25 11.28
N ILE A 53 6.42 5.29 9.99
CA ILE A 53 5.48 6.29 9.46
C ILE A 53 4.11 5.64 9.31
N SER A 54 3.27 5.70 10.34
CA SER A 54 1.99 4.98 10.33
C SER A 54 0.94 5.61 9.40
N ASP A 55 1.00 6.92 9.19
CA ASP A 55 0.03 7.67 8.39
C ASP A 55 0.60 7.93 6.99
N LEU A 56 0.11 7.19 6.00
CA LEU A 56 0.60 7.23 4.62
C LEU A 56 -0.33 8.09 3.76
N ASN A 57 0.24 9.01 2.97
CA ASN A 57 -0.53 9.79 2.01
C ASN A 57 -1.27 8.89 1.02
N THR A 58 -2.47 9.29 0.59
CA THR A 58 -3.23 8.55 -0.42
C THR A 58 -2.56 8.67 -1.80
N PRO A 59 -2.33 7.55 -2.52
CA PRO A 59 -1.86 7.57 -3.90
C PRO A 59 -2.82 8.35 -4.80
N LYS A 60 -2.29 9.16 -5.72
CA LYS A 60 -3.12 9.82 -6.72
C LYS A 60 -3.60 8.80 -7.76
N GLN A 61 -4.75 9.07 -8.38
CA GLN A 61 -5.22 8.24 -9.49
C GLN A 61 -4.22 8.27 -10.66
N PRO A 62 -3.94 7.13 -11.31
CA PRO A 62 -3.11 7.11 -12.50
C PRO A 62 -3.77 7.85 -13.68
N ALA A 63 -3.00 8.58 -14.48
CA ALA A 63 -3.52 9.31 -15.63
C ALA A 63 -4.28 8.45 -16.67
N PHE A 64 -4.01 7.14 -16.73
CA PHE A 64 -4.67 6.24 -17.68
C PHE A 64 -6.06 5.76 -17.24
N THR A 65 -6.50 6.04 -16.01
CA THR A 65 -7.86 5.70 -15.56
C THR A 65 -8.91 6.69 -16.05
N GLU A 66 -8.48 7.86 -16.51
CA GLU A 66 -9.29 8.77 -17.33
C GLU A 66 -9.11 8.33 -18.78
N ALA A 67 -9.98 7.43 -19.27
CA ALA A 67 -10.06 7.15 -20.70
C ALA A 67 -10.16 8.50 -21.43
N PRO A 68 -9.30 8.81 -22.42
CA PRO A 68 -9.56 9.93 -23.28
C PRO A 68 -10.93 9.67 -23.90
N LEU A 69 -11.93 10.48 -23.57
CA LEU A 69 -13.00 10.72 -24.52
C LEU A 69 -12.28 11.33 -25.72
N MET A 70 -11.84 10.46 -26.63
CA MET A 70 -11.39 10.85 -27.95
C MET A 70 -12.61 11.43 -28.65
N SER A 71 -12.86 12.73 -28.42
CA SER A 71 -13.66 13.54 -29.32
C SER A 71 -12.84 13.67 -30.60
N HIS A 72 -13.02 12.71 -31.50
CA HIS A 72 -12.71 12.90 -32.91
C HIS A 72 -13.77 13.84 -33.49
N ASP A 73 -13.42 15.11 -33.66
CA ASP A 73 -14.04 15.98 -34.66
C ASP A 73 -13.49 15.63 -36.06
#